data_AF-A0A382UWF8-F1
#
_entry.id   AF-A0A382UWF8-F1
#
_cell.length_a   1.000
_cell.length_b   1.000
_cell.length_c   1.000
_cell.angle_alpha   90.00
_cell.angle_beta   90.00
_cell.angle_gamma   90.00
#
_symmetry.space_group_name_H-M   'P 1'
#
loop_
_entity.id
_entity.type
_entity.pdbx_description
1 polymer ?
#
loop_
_entity_poly.entity_id
_entity_poly.type
_entity_poly.pdbx_seq_one_letter_code
_entity_poly.pdbx_strand_id
1 'polypeptide(L)'
;AVPDVDEVAAVAKELGIHLGPDEAVKYQKYLIEQMEELDTFVQARIDEPKPPMMAPARGPGYRPSAEEDPLNAWVWKCRIEGESDGLLAGKTASYKDHIAVAGIPMSFGAFALEGFIPDFDATVVNRVLKEGGTIIGKNVMNGLSGGFGTGGGIGDYGRPLNPHNHDHVTGGSSSGSAAAVSAGEVDISFGGDQGGSIRIPAAYSGIVGHKPTFGLLSHFGIGFGSDQSIDYTGPLTRTVEDAAAALQATAGHDPNDPRQTQDVPASIDLLSGLTGGVSGLRVGVLKEG
;
A
#
# COMPACT_ATOMS: atom_id res chain seq x y z
N ALA A 1 -2.96 -25.35 -18.97
CA ALA A 1 -2.85 -26.13 -20.22
C ALA A 1 -1.44 -26.69 -20.25
N VAL A 2 -1.26 -27.93 -20.70
CA VAL A 2 0.07 -28.54 -20.85
C VAL A 2 0.73 -27.94 -22.08
N PRO A 3 2.01 -27.50 -22.01
CA PRO A 3 2.67 -26.92 -23.16
C PRO A 3 2.92 -27.97 -24.25
N ASP A 4 2.74 -27.59 -25.51
CA ASP A 4 3.12 -28.44 -26.64
C ASP A 4 4.64 -28.44 -26.89
N VAL A 5 5.12 -29.33 -27.75
CA VAL A 5 6.57 -29.46 -28.05
C VAL A 5 7.13 -28.19 -28.68
N ASP A 6 6.33 -27.48 -29.47
CA ASP A 6 6.75 -26.26 -30.16
C ASP A 6 6.84 -25.10 -29.16
N GLU A 7 5.92 -25.02 -28.19
CA GLU A 7 5.98 -24.09 -27.06
C GLU A 7 7.22 -24.33 -26.20
N VAL A 8 7.56 -25.59 -25.90
CA VAL A 8 8.79 -25.95 -25.17
C VAL A 8 10.03 -25.51 -25.94
N ALA A 9 10.09 -25.76 -27.25
CA ALA A 9 11.20 -25.36 -28.09
C ALA A 9 11.31 -23.82 -28.23
N ALA A 10 10.18 -23.12 -28.30
CA ALA A 10 10.12 -21.66 -28.38
C ALA A 10 10.66 -21.01 -27.11
N VAL A 11 10.21 -21.44 -25.93
CA VAL A 11 10.70 -20.94 -24.63
C VAL A 11 12.18 -21.28 -24.46
N ALA A 12 12.62 -22.50 -24.80
CA ALA A 12 14.02 -22.87 -24.75
C ALA A 12 14.89 -21.91 -25.59
N LYS A 13 14.44 -21.59 -26.81
CA LYS A 13 15.13 -20.63 -27.69
C LYS A 13 15.17 -19.22 -27.10
N GLU A 14 14.09 -18.74 -26.50
CA GLU A 14 14.06 -17.44 -25.80
C GLU A 14 15.07 -17.37 -24.65
N LEU A 15 15.27 -18.50 -23.96
CA LEU A 15 16.27 -18.66 -22.90
C LEU A 15 17.70 -18.92 -23.42
N GLY A 16 17.91 -18.94 -24.74
CA GLY A 16 19.21 -19.24 -25.35
C GLY A 16 19.62 -20.72 -25.27
N ILE A 17 18.67 -21.62 -24.99
CA ILE A 17 18.86 -23.07 -24.94
C ILE A 17 18.47 -23.65 -26.30
N HIS A 18 19.40 -24.36 -26.94
CA HIS A 18 19.14 -25.03 -28.20
C HIS A 18 18.69 -26.47 -27.94
N LEU A 19 17.41 -26.75 -28.16
CA LEU A 19 16.85 -28.11 -28.11
C LEU A 19 16.63 -28.63 -29.53
N GLY A 20 17.13 -29.84 -29.80
CA GLY A 20 16.70 -30.61 -30.96
C GLY A 20 15.25 -31.09 -30.82
N PRO A 21 14.57 -31.49 -31.91
CA PRO A 21 13.18 -31.96 -31.87
C PRO A 21 12.94 -33.11 -30.88
N ASP A 22 13.85 -34.10 -30.85
CA ASP A 22 13.76 -35.25 -29.93
C ASP A 22 14.03 -34.87 -28.47
N GLU A 23 14.80 -33.80 -28.25
CA GLU A 23 15.08 -33.28 -26.90
C GLU A 23 13.88 -32.50 -26.39
N ALA A 24 13.24 -31.69 -27.24
CA ALA A 24 12.02 -30.97 -26.88
C ALA A 24 10.89 -31.92 -26.46
N VAL A 25 10.73 -33.06 -27.15
CA VAL A 25 9.77 -34.12 -26.75
C VAL A 25 10.09 -34.68 -25.36
N LYS A 26 11.37 -34.92 -25.05
CA LYS A 26 11.78 -35.41 -23.72
C LYS A 26 11.52 -34.37 -22.64
N TYR A 27 11.86 -33.12 -22.88
CA TYR A 27 11.62 -32.03 -21.95
C TYR A 27 10.14 -31.80 -21.70
N GLN A 28 9.30 -31.88 -22.73
CA GLN A 28 7.85 -31.81 -22.57
C GLN A 28 7.34 -32.88 -21.61
N LYS A 29 7.81 -34.13 -21.75
CA LYS A 29 7.45 -35.22 -20.85
C LYS A 29 7.84 -34.90 -19.40
N TYR A 30 9.06 -34.43 -19.16
CA TYR A 30 9.50 -34.04 -17.82
C TYR A 30 8.68 -32.87 -17.24
N LEU A 31 8.33 -31.88 -18.06
CA LEU A 31 7.48 -30.77 -17.64
C LEU A 31 6.08 -31.25 -17.24
N ILE A 32 5.51 -32.20 -17.97
CA ILE A 32 4.23 -32.82 -17.61
C ILE A 32 4.32 -33.51 -16.25
N GLU A 33 5.36 -34.33 -16.02
CA GLU A 33 5.58 -35.00 -14.74
C GLU A 33 5.71 -33.98 -13.58
N GLN A 34 6.41 -32.87 -13.80
CA GLN A 34 6.53 -31.80 -12.80
C GLN A 34 5.22 -31.02 -12.59
N MET A 35 4.43 -30.83 -13.65
CA MET A 35 3.10 -30.22 -13.53
C MET A 35 2.13 -31.12 -12.76
N GLU A 36 2.24 -32.44 -12.86
CA GLU A 36 1.45 -33.38 -12.05
C GLU A 36 1.78 -33.27 -10.55
N GLU A 37 3.04 -33.00 -10.19
CA GLU A 37 3.43 -32.71 -8.80
C GLU A 37 2.82 -31.40 -8.30
N LEU A 38 2.83 -30.36 -9.14
CA LEU A 38 2.18 -29.08 -8.83
C LEU A 38 0.66 -29.23 -8.69
N ASP A 39 0.02 -29.98 -9.60
CA ASP A 39 -1.40 -30.29 -9.52
C ASP A 39 -1.70 -31.06 -8.23
N THR A 40 -0.87 -32.03 -7.85
CA THR A 40 -0.97 -32.75 -6.59
C THR A 40 -0.91 -31.79 -5.40
N PHE A 41 0.02 -30.85 -5.40
CA PHE A 41 0.14 -29.81 -4.37
C PHE A 41 -1.09 -28.91 -4.30
N VAL A 42 -1.58 -28.40 -5.44
CA VAL A 42 -2.77 -27.54 -5.51
C VAL A 42 -4.02 -28.30 -5.04
N GLN A 43 -4.15 -29.59 -5.42
CA GLN A 43 -5.28 -30.43 -5.02
C GLN A 43 -5.17 -30.95 -3.58
N ALA A 44 -4.00 -30.91 -2.96
CA ALA A 44 -3.84 -31.28 -1.56
C ALA A 44 -4.65 -30.38 -0.63
N ARG A 45 -5.09 -29.19 -1.10
CA ARG A 45 -5.91 -28.22 -0.35
C ARG A 45 -5.38 -28.04 1.06
N ILE A 46 -4.07 -27.84 1.19
CA ILE A 46 -3.43 -27.60 2.47
C ILE A 46 -4.10 -26.36 3.06
N ASP A 47 -4.74 -26.52 4.22
CA ASP A 47 -5.40 -25.42 4.91
C ASP A 47 -4.33 -24.42 5.35
N GLU A 48 -4.21 -23.31 4.63
CA GLU A 48 -3.42 -22.18 5.06
C GLU A 48 -4.23 -21.33 6.04
N PRO A 49 -3.62 -20.89 7.16
CA PRO A 49 -4.29 -19.97 8.06
C PRO A 49 -4.62 -18.68 7.31
N LYS A 50 -5.91 -18.32 7.28
CA LYS A 50 -6.33 -17.06 6.66
C LYS A 50 -5.67 -15.89 7.38
N PRO A 51 -5.19 -14.88 6.63
CA PRO A 51 -4.72 -13.65 7.25
C PRO A 51 -5.79 -13.04 8.17
N PRO A 52 -5.39 -12.35 9.24
CA PRO A 52 -6.32 -11.79 10.21
C PRO A 52 -7.21 -10.70 9.58
N MET A 53 -8.47 -10.69 9.98
CA MET A 53 -9.49 -9.72 9.59
C MET A 53 -10.28 -9.28 10.84
N MET A 54 -10.08 -8.05 11.30
CA MET A 54 -10.71 -7.55 12.54
C MET A 54 -12.21 -7.23 12.38
N ALA A 55 -12.62 -6.73 11.20
CA ALA A 55 -14.01 -6.32 10.93
C ALA A 55 -14.63 -7.14 9.78
N PRO A 56 -15.15 -8.35 10.06
CA PRO A 56 -15.69 -9.24 9.02
C PRO A 56 -16.97 -8.70 8.38
N ALA A 57 -17.78 -7.97 9.14
CA ALA A 57 -19.02 -7.36 8.64
C ALA A 57 -18.75 -5.92 8.18
N ARG A 58 -18.71 -5.71 6.86
CA ARG A 58 -18.52 -4.41 6.24
C ARG A 58 -19.33 -4.29 4.96
N GLY A 59 -19.75 -3.06 4.62
CA GLY A 59 -20.37 -2.77 3.33
C GLY A 59 -19.34 -2.78 2.20
N PRO A 60 -19.76 -2.97 0.94
CA PRO A 60 -18.85 -3.12 -0.21
C PRO A 60 -18.11 -1.84 -0.63
N GLY A 61 -18.33 -0.72 0.08
CA GLY A 61 -17.94 0.61 -0.38
C GLY A 61 -18.71 1.05 -1.64
N TYR A 62 -18.44 2.27 -2.10
CA TYR A 62 -19.01 2.81 -3.34
C TYR A 62 -18.07 3.82 -3.99
N ARG A 63 -18.20 4.02 -5.31
CA ARG A 63 -17.49 5.10 -6.01
C ARG A 63 -18.22 6.42 -5.76
N PRO A 64 -17.56 7.45 -5.21
CA PRO A 64 -18.21 8.74 -5.00
C PRO A 64 -18.55 9.42 -6.32
N SER A 65 -19.63 10.19 -6.33
CA SER A 65 -19.93 11.13 -7.42
C SER A 65 -18.97 12.32 -7.40
N ALA A 66 -18.92 13.10 -8.49
CA ALA A 66 -18.11 14.32 -8.55
C ALA A 66 -18.56 15.39 -7.53
N GLU A 67 -19.82 15.36 -7.08
CA GLU A 67 -20.31 16.24 -6.02
C GLU A 67 -19.80 15.80 -4.63
N GLU A 68 -19.66 14.50 -4.41
CA GLU A 68 -19.13 13.94 -3.16
C GLU A 68 -17.60 13.96 -3.08
N ASP A 69 -16.92 14.00 -4.22
CA ASP A 69 -15.46 14.05 -4.34
C ASP A 69 -15.03 15.13 -5.36
N PRO A 70 -15.19 16.42 -5.03
CA PRO A 70 -14.84 17.51 -5.93
C PRO A 70 -13.34 17.61 -6.20
N LEU A 71 -12.51 16.97 -5.36
CA LEU A 71 -11.05 16.97 -5.48
C LEU A 71 -10.51 15.74 -6.22
N ASN A 72 -11.36 14.78 -6.59
CA ASN A 72 -10.94 13.48 -7.13
C ASN A 72 -9.88 12.80 -6.24
N ALA A 73 -10.08 12.86 -4.92
CA ALA A 73 -9.18 12.29 -3.92
C ALA A 73 -9.47 10.81 -3.63
N TRP A 74 -10.66 10.30 -4.00
CA TRP A 74 -11.20 9.02 -3.59
C TRP A 74 -11.52 8.12 -4.80
N VAL A 75 -11.01 6.89 -4.79
CA VAL A 75 -11.46 5.85 -5.74
C VAL A 75 -12.71 5.19 -5.19
N TRP A 76 -12.73 4.94 -3.87
CA TRP A 76 -13.82 4.29 -3.15
C TRP A 76 -14.03 4.99 -1.81
N LYS A 77 -15.29 5.23 -1.44
CA LYS A 77 -15.69 5.59 -0.07
C LYS A 77 -16.29 4.37 0.61
N CYS A 78 -16.03 4.24 1.90
CA CYS A 78 -16.60 3.20 2.74
C CYS A 78 -16.76 3.72 4.18
N ARG A 79 -17.25 2.89 5.07
CA ARG A 79 -17.20 3.16 6.51
C ARG A 79 -17.03 1.84 7.26
N ILE A 80 -15.90 1.68 7.94
CA ILE A 80 -15.58 0.50 8.74
C ILE A 80 -15.13 1.00 10.10
N GLU A 81 -15.91 0.70 11.13
CA GLU A 81 -15.60 1.12 12.50
C GLU A 81 -14.52 0.22 13.11
N GLY A 82 -13.59 0.86 13.82
CA GLY A 82 -12.63 0.16 14.68
C GLY A 82 -13.22 -0.15 16.06
N GLU A 83 -12.33 -0.52 16.99
CA GLU A 83 -12.66 -0.66 18.41
C GLU A 83 -13.14 0.68 19.02
N SER A 84 -13.82 0.62 20.17
CA SER A 84 -14.37 1.83 20.81
C SER A 84 -13.32 2.72 21.48
N ASP A 85 -12.11 2.19 21.68
CA ASP A 85 -10.98 2.84 22.34
C ASP A 85 -9.66 2.57 21.59
N GLY A 86 -8.57 3.14 22.08
CA GLY A 86 -7.25 3.08 21.46
C GLY A 86 -6.70 4.45 21.09
N LEU A 87 -5.45 4.48 20.60
CA LEU A 87 -4.75 5.73 20.29
C LEU A 87 -5.38 6.54 19.16
N LEU A 88 -6.16 5.88 18.30
CA LEU A 88 -6.82 6.47 17.13
C LEU A 88 -8.34 6.58 17.30
N ALA A 89 -8.86 6.35 18.51
CA ALA A 89 -10.28 6.49 18.80
C ALA A 89 -10.80 7.88 18.39
N GLY A 90 -11.83 7.90 17.56
CA GLY A 90 -12.43 9.13 17.03
C GLY A 90 -11.68 9.77 15.85
N LYS A 91 -10.61 9.15 15.35
CA LYS A 91 -9.91 9.55 14.13
C LYS A 91 -10.41 8.78 12.92
N THR A 92 -10.46 9.46 11.79
CA THR A 92 -10.74 8.84 10.48
C THR A 92 -9.44 8.49 9.76
N ALA A 93 -9.45 7.34 9.08
CA ALA A 93 -8.32 6.83 8.31
C ALA A 93 -8.74 6.50 6.87
N SER A 94 -7.82 6.75 5.95
CA SER A 94 -7.95 6.38 4.53
C SER A 94 -6.67 5.71 4.05
N TYR A 95 -6.75 5.02 2.92
CA TYR A 95 -5.63 4.25 2.41
C TYR A 95 -5.43 4.49 0.93
N LYS A 96 -4.20 4.76 0.52
CA LYS A 96 -3.81 4.72 -0.89
C LYS A 96 -4.26 3.39 -1.52
N ASP A 97 -4.76 3.44 -2.76
CA ASP A 97 -5.52 2.32 -3.33
C ASP A 97 -4.78 0.97 -3.33
N HIS A 98 -3.45 0.97 -3.42
CA HIS A 98 -2.62 -0.25 -3.36
C HIS A 98 -2.53 -0.97 -1.99
N ILE A 99 -3.14 -0.41 -0.94
CA ILE A 99 -3.22 -1.05 0.39
C ILE A 99 -4.51 -1.84 0.47
N ALA A 100 -4.42 -3.13 0.78
CA ALA A 100 -5.57 -4.03 0.86
C ALA A 100 -6.46 -3.67 2.07
N VAL A 101 -7.74 -3.46 1.78
CA VAL A 101 -8.82 -3.38 2.76
C VAL A 101 -9.84 -4.41 2.29
N ALA A 102 -10.04 -5.49 3.04
CA ALA A 102 -10.84 -6.61 2.57
C ALA A 102 -12.25 -6.16 2.16
N GLY A 103 -12.81 -6.77 1.11
CA GLY A 103 -14.14 -6.44 0.59
C GLY A 103 -14.27 -5.07 -0.09
N ILE A 104 -13.23 -4.21 -0.04
CA ILE A 104 -13.21 -2.93 -0.76
C ILE A 104 -12.32 -3.08 -2.00
N PRO A 105 -12.83 -2.80 -3.22
CA PRO A 105 -12.05 -3.00 -4.43
C PRO A 105 -10.77 -2.16 -4.45
N MET A 106 -9.74 -2.67 -5.13
CA MET A 106 -8.49 -1.97 -5.39
C MET A 106 -8.00 -2.23 -6.80
N SER A 107 -7.40 -1.20 -7.40
CA SER A 107 -7.02 -1.17 -8.82
C SER A 107 -5.57 -0.73 -9.02
N PHE A 108 -4.88 -0.32 -7.96
CA PHE A 108 -3.52 0.23 -8.05
C PHE A 108 -3.43 1.47 -8.96
N GLY A 109 -4.54 2.19 -9.12
CA GLY A 109 -4.61 3.32 -10.05
C GLY A 109 -4.58 2.93 -11.53
N ALA A 110 -4.83 1.66 -11.88
CA ALA A 110 -4.79 1.15 -13.24
C ALA A 110 -6.05 0.33 -13.59
N PHE A 111 -6.68 0.62 -14.73
CA PHE A 111 -7.85 -0.10 -15.24
C PHE A 111 -7.56 -1.58 -15.50
N ALA A 112 -6.32 -1.93 -15.80
CA ALA A 112 -5.89 -3.31 -16.00
C ALA A 112 -6.10 -4.21 -14.77
N LEU A 113 -6.21 -3.62 -13.57
CA LEU A 113 -6.42 -4.33 -12.32
C LEU A 113 -7.79 -4.01 -11.70
N GLU A 114 -8.69 -3.37 -12.45
CA GLU A 114 -10.04 -3.08 -11.99
C GLU A 114 -10.83 -4.37 -11.72
N GLY A 115 -11.56 -4.39 -10.60
CA GLY A 115 -12.38 -5.53 -10.17
C GLY A 115 -11.68 -6.49 -9.21
N PHE A 116 -10.40 -6.30 -8.89
CA PHE A 116 -9.75 -7.05 -7.82
C PHE A 116 -10.29 -6.60 -6.44
N ILE A 117 -10.74 -7.56 -5.64
CA ILE A 117 -11.26 -7.35 -4.29
C ILE A 117 -10.47 -8.25 -3.34
N PRO A 118 -9.63 -7.68 -2.45
CA PRO A 118 -8.89 -8.47 -1.49
C PRO A 118 -9.83 -9.10 -0.45
N ASP A 119 -9.48 -10.29 0.02
CA ASP A 119 -10.19 -11.04 1.08
C ASP A 119 -9.49 -10.96 2.44
N PHE A 120 -8.42 -10.16 2.54
CA PHE A 120 -7.71 -9.83 3.77
C PHE A 120 -7.49 -8.32 3.92
N ASP A 121 -7.21 -7.89 5.15
CA ASP A 121 -6.75 -6.54 5.47
C ASP A 121 -5.22 -6.50 5.55
N ALA A 122 -4.62 -5.41 5.05
CA ALA A 122 -3.21 -5.13 5.34
C ALA A 122 -2.97 -4.97 6.84
N THR A 123 -1.76 -5.26 7.32
CA THR A 123 -1.47 -5.20 8.76
C THR A 123 -1.68 -3.79 9.34
N VAL A 124 -1.34 -2.76 8.59
CA VAL A 124 -1.61 -1.36 8.97
C VAL A 124 -3.10 -1.10 9.16
N VAL A 125 -3.96 -1.69 8.31
CA VAL A 125 -5.42 -1.57 8.37
C VAL A 125 -5.96 -2.23 9.64
N ASN A 126 -5.52 -3.47 9.91
CA ASN A 126 -5.89 -4.19 11.12
C ASN A 126 -5.48 -3.44 12.40
N ARG A 127 -4.27 -2.86 12.42
CA ARG A 127 -3.77 -2.09 13.57
C ARG A 127 -4.54 -0.79 13.79
N VAL A 128 -4.90 -0.07 12.72
CA VAL A 128 -5.73 1.14 12.85
C VAL A 128 -7.12 0.82 13.41
N LEU A 129 -7.77 -0.23 12.91
CA LEU A 129 -9.07 -0.66 13.44
C LEU A 129 -8.95 -1.06 14.92
N LYS A 130 -7.92 -1.81 15.28
CA LYS A 130 -7.66 -2.22 16.66
C LYS A 130 -7.42 -1.04 17.60
N GLU A 131 -6.81 0.04 17.12
CA GLU A 131 -6.56 1.26 17.88
C GLU A 131 -7.71 2.28 17.78
N GLY A 132 -8.88 1.84 17.30
CA GLY A 132 -10.13 2.62 17.32
C GLY A 132 -10.32 3.61 16.17
N GLY A 133 -9.47 3.55 15.14
CA GLY A 133 -9.63 4.38 13.95
C GLY A 133 -10.76 3.89 13.04
N THR A 134 -11.55 4.83 12.48
CA THR A 134 -12.60 4.52 11.50
C THR A 134 -12.05 4.62 10.08
N ILE A 135 -12.15 3.57 9.28
CA ILE A 135 -11.76 3.60 7.86
C ILE A 135 -12.88 4.22 7.03
N ILE A 136 -12.56 5.21 6.20
CA ILE A 136 -13.54 5.94 5.40
C ILE A 136 -13.36 5.84 3.87
N GLY A 137 -12.28 5.21 3.38
CA GLY A 137 -12.14 4.98 1.95
C GLY A 137 -10.75 4.65 1.44
N LYS A 138 -10.67 4.52 0.12
CA LYS A 138 -9.48 4.28 -0.68
C LYS A 138 -9.18 5.51 -1.54
N ASN A 139 -7.95 5.99 -1.51
CA ASN A 139 -7.55 7.20 -2.22
C ASN A 139 -6.97 6.91 -3.61
N VAL A 140 -7.19 7.85 -4.53
CA VAL A 140 -6.58 7.84 -5.87
C VAL A 140 -5.05 7.86 -5.77
N MET A 141 -4.38 7.19 -6.70
CA MET A 141 -2.93 7.14 -6.81
C MET A 141 -2.48 7.15 -8.27
N ASN A 142 -1.20 7.44 -8.50
CA ASN A 142 -0.58 7.21 -9.81
C ASN A 142 -0.60 5.70 -10.16
N GLY A 143 -0.87 5.39 -11.42
CA GLY A 143 -1.01 4.02 -11.90
C GLY A 143 0.22 3.18 -11.60
N LEU A 144 0.02 2.05 -10.93
CA LEU A 144 1.08 1.11 -10.53
C LEU A 144 2.17 1.74 -9.64
N SER A 145 1.85 2.82 -8.92
CA SER A 145 2.84 3.70 -8.25
C SER A 145 3.94 4.24 -9.17
N GLY A 146 3.78 4.07 -10.49
CA GLY A 146 4.69 4.54 -11.52
C GLY A 146 4.55 6.04 -11.71
N GLY A 147 5.68 6.74 -11.67
CA GLY A 147 5.70 8.20 -11.71
C GLY A 147 7.07 8.76 -11.37
N PHE A 148 8.11 8.38 -12.11
CA PHE A 148 9.44 9.01 -11.99
C PHE A 148 9.48 10.47 -12.47
N GLY A 149 8.35 11.03 -12.94
CA GLY A 149 8.19 12.46 -13.15
C GLY A 149 7.71 13.11 -11.86
N THR A 150 8.51 14.04 -11.31
CA THR A 150 8.23 14.91 -10.17
C THR A 150 6.96 15.78 -10.29
N GLY A 151 6.14 15.58 -11.33
CA GLY A 151 4.93 16.33 -11.66
C GLY A 151 3.63 15.53 -11.63
N GLY A 152 3.57 14.35 -11.00
CA GLY A 152 2.28 13.67 -10.73
C GLY A 152 1.52 13.24 -11.99
N GLY A 153 2.20 12.57 -12.92
CA GLY A 153 1.58 12.05 -14.15
C GLY A 153 0.52 10.98 -13.88
N ILE A 154 -0.74 11.42 -13.89
CA ILE A 154 -2.02 10.76 -14.24
C ILE A 154 -2.01 9.22 -14.22
N GLY A 155 -2.66 8.64 -13.20
CA GLY A 155 -3.19 7.27 -13.29
C GLY A 155 -4.50 7.24 -14.06
N ASP A 156 -5.04 6.04 -14.30
CA ASP A 156 -6.22 5.85 -15.15
C ASP A 156 -7.49 6.52 -14.59
N TYR A 157 -7.54 6.78 -13.28
CA TYR A 157 -8.65 7.44 -12.58
C TYR A 157 -8.52 8.98 -12.50
N GLY A 158 -7.64 9.56 -13.31
CA GLY A 158 -7.43 11.01 -13.34
C GLY A 158 -6.57 11.53 -12.19
N ARG A 159 -6.37 12.86 -12.16
CA ARG A 159 -5.54 13.52 -11.15
C ARG A 159 -6.39 14.04 -9.98
N PRO A 160 -5.94 13.91 -8.73
CA PRO A 160 -6.47 14.70 -7.62
C PRO A 160 -6.12 16.17 -7.77
N LEU A 161 -6.99 17.06 -7.28
CA LEU A 161 -6.79 18.51 -7.26
C LEU A 161 -6.11 18.94 -5.95
N ASN A 162 -5.13 19.84 -6.03
CA ASN A 162 -4.45 20.35 -4.84
C ASN A 162 -5.33 21.40 -4.13
N PRO A 163 -5.73 21.20 -2.85
CA PRO A 163 -6.64 22.11 -2.16
C PRO A 163 -6.13 23.55 -2.03
N HIS A 164 -4.81 23.78 -2.10
CA HIS A 164 -4.24 25.13 -2.08
C HIS A 164 -4.38 25.85 -3.41
N ASN A 165 -4.37 25.11 -4.53
CA ASN A 165 -4.62 25.61 -5.88
C ASN A 165 -4.93 24.45 -6.83
N HIS A 166 -6.16 24.39 -7.35
CA HIS A 166 -6.61 23.31 -8.23
C HIS A 166 -5.86 23.23 -9.58
N ASP A 167 -5.15 24.30 -9.98
CA ASP A 167 -4.30 24.30 -11.17
C ASP A 167 -2.96 23.58 -10.95
N HIS A 168 -2.62 23.29 -9.69
CA HIS A 168 -1.36 22.67 -9.28
C HIS A 168 -1.54 21.19 -8.93
N VAL A 169 -0.46 20.43 -9.06
CA VAL A 169 -0.44 19.00 -8.73
C VAL A 169 -0.31 18.77 -7.23
N THR A 170 -0.84 17.65 -6.74
CA THR A 170 -0.66 17.20 -5.35
C THR A 170 0.63 16.42 -5.12
N GLY A 171 1.45 16.20 -6.15
CA GLY A 171 2.57 15.27 -6.11
C GLY A 171 2.11 13.82 -6.26
N GLY A 172 2.97 12.85 -5.94
CA GLY A 172 2.63 11.43 -6.05
C GLY A 172 3.71 10.50 -5.51
N SER A 173 3.46 9.20 -5.40
CA SER A 173 2.25 8.49 -5.89
C SER A 173 1.06 8.46 -4.93
N SER A 174 1.19 8.94 -3.69
CA SER A 174 0.08 9.06 -2.71
C SER A 174 -0.72 10.34 -2.91
N SER A 175 -1.09 10.64 -4.16
CA SER A 175 -1.67 11.92 -4.59
C SER A 175 -3.04 12.20 -3.97
N GLY A 176 -3.95 11.21 -3.97
CA GLY A 176 -5.29 11.35 -3.40
C GLY A 176 -5.26 11.40 -1.87
N SER A 177 -4.35 10.64 -1.26
CA SER A 177 -4.09 10.69 0.19
C SER A 177 -3.73 12.10 0.64
N ALA A 178 -2.83 12.77 -0.07
CA ALA A 178 -2.45 14.14 0.27
C ALA A 178 -3.58 15.15 0.03
N ALA A 179 -4.38 14.98 -1.04
CA ALA A 179 -5.55 15.82 -1.29
C ALA A 179 -6.57 15.70 -0.14
N ALA A 180 -6.97 14.48 0.22
CA ALA A 180 -7.95 14.22 1.26
C ALA A 180 -7.53 14.77 2.63
N VAL A 181 -6.27 14.55 3.02
CA VAL A 181 -5.73 15.06 4.30
C VAL A 181 -5.62 16.58 4.29
N SER A 182 -5.11 17.17 3.20
CA SER A 182 -4.97 18.62 3.07
C SER A 182 -6.32 19.34 3.07
N ALA A 183 -7.37 18.72 2.53
CA ALA A 183 -8.74 19.25 2.55
C ALA A 183 -9.46 19.05 3.89
N GLY A 184 -8.87 18.27 4.81
CA GLY A 184 -9.50 17.92 6.09
C GLY A 184 -10.65 16.93 5.96
N GLU A 185 -10.70 16.17 4.87
CA GLU A 185 -11.72 15.14 4.64
C GLU A 185 -11.42 13.84 5.43
N VAL A 186 -10.16 13.68 5.85
CA VAL A 186 -9.69 12.58 6.69
C VAL A 186 -8.59 13.06 7.64
N ASP A 187 -8.51 12.48 8.84
CA ASP A 187 -7.47 12.84 9.81
C ASP A 187 -6.11 12.25 9.41
N ILE A 188 -6.11 10.99 8.98
CA ILE A 188 -4.92 10.20 8.67
C ILE A 188 -5.12 9.50 7.32
N SER A 189 -4.12 9.55 6.45
CA SER A 189 -4.06 8.65 5.29
C SER A 189 -2.77 7.83 5.35
N PHE A 190 -2.82 6.57 4.94
CA PHE A 190 -1.63 5.76 4.76
C PHE A 190 -1.29 5.63 3.28
N GLY A 191 -0.02 5.88 2.94
CA GLY A 191 0.52 5.76 1.59
C GLY A 191 1.76 4.87 1.55
N GLY A 192 2.29 4.66 0.35
CA GLY A 192 3.57 3.99 0.12
C GLY A 192 4.66 4.96 -0.35
N ASP A 193 5.92 4.71 0.01
CA ASP A 193 7.07 5.57 -0.33
C ASP A 193 8.29 4.76 -0.77
N GLN A 194 8.44 4.58 -2.09
CA GLN A 194 9.63 3.92 -2.66
C GLN A 194 10.77 4.88 -3.00
N GLY A 195 10.41 6.11 -3.40
CA GLY A 195 11.37 7.15 -3.79
C GLY A 195 10.96 8.55 -3.34
N GLY A 196 10.01 8.65 -2.40
CA GLY A 196 9.41 9.91 -1.96
C GLY A 196 7.88 9.93 -2.00
N SER A 197 7.22 8.82 -2.33
CA SER A 197 5.76 8.80 -2.61
C SER A 197 4.84 9.12 -1.42
N ILE A 198 5.36 9.24 -0.19
CA ILE A 198 4.65 9.85 0.96
C ILE A 198 5.08 11.31 1.12
N ARG A 199 6.40 11.55 1.09
CA ARG A 199 7.00 12.86 1.42
C ARG A 199 6.78 13.93 0.36
N ILE A 200 6.87 13.58 -0.92
CA ILE A 200 6.65 14.48 -2.07
C ILE A 200 5.22 15.03 -2.06
N PRO A 201 4.16 14.20 -2.05
CA PRO A 201 2.82 14.74 -2.07
C PRO A 201 2.46 15.48 -0.77
N ALA A 202 3.04 15.08 0.37
CA ALA A 202 2.89 15.84 1.60
C ALA A 202 3.49 17.26 1.49
N ALA A 203 4.70 17.39 0.93
CA ALA A 203 5.35 18.68 0.71
C ALA A 203 4.55 19.58 -0.25
N TYR A 204 4.02 19.02 -1.34
CA TYR A 204 3.25 19.78 -2.34
C TYR A 204 1.88 20.22 -1.85
N SER A 205 1.27 19.45 -0.96
CA SER A 205 -0.03 19.75 -0.36
C SER A 205 0.07 20.41 1.02
N GLY A 206 1.26 20.78 1.47
CA GLY A 206 1.45 21.52 2.73
C GLY A 206 1.02 20.75 3.99
N ILE A 207 1.23 19.43 4.00
CA ILE A 207 0.90 18.54 5.13
C ILE A 207 2.13 17.76 5.61
N VAL A 208 1.99 16.99 6.68
CA VAL A 208 3.05 16.10 7.19
C VAL A 208 2.97 14.76 6.46
N GLY A 209 4.12 14.29 5.96
CA GLY A 209 4.26 12.95 5.39
C GLY A 209 5.50 12.28 5.98
N HIS A 210 5.30 11.18 6.70
CA HIS A 210 6.40 10.48 7.38
C HIS A 210 6.69 9.15 6.72
N LYS A 211 7.91 9.00 6.17
CA LYS A 211 8.45 7.71 5.75
C LYS A 211 9.22 7.10 6.94
N PRO A 212 8.71 6.05 7.59
CA PRO A 212 9.37 5.46 8.76
C PRO A 212 10.73 4.83 8.43
N THR A 213 11.43 4.40 9.48
CA THR A 213 12.54 3.46 9.37
C THR A 213 12.08 2.21 8.63
N PHE A 214 12.94 1.67 7.76
CA PHE A 214 12.63 0.48 6.95
C PHE A 214 12.21 -0.68 7.85
N GLY A 215 11.11 -1.34 7.48
CA GLY A 215 10.53 -2.44 8.25
C GLY A 215 9.84 -2.06 9.56
N LEU A 216 9.79 -0.79 9.99
CA LEU A 216 9.10 -0.45 11.25
C LEU A 216 7.58 -0.67 11.17
N LEU A 217 6.97 -0.30 10.03
CA LEU A 217 5.60 -0.66 9.70
C LEU A 217 5.62 -1.84 8.75
N SER A 218 4.72 -2.79 8.99
CA SER A 218 4.54 -3.94 8.11
C SER A 218 4.02 -3.51 6.74
N HIS A 219 4.62 -4.07 5.69
CA HIS A 219 4.19 -3.96 4.31
C HIS A 219 3.29 -5.14 3.88
N PHE A 220 2.89 -6.01 4.82
CA PHE A 220 1.95 -7.09 4.53
C PHE A 220 0.60 -6.54 4.03
N GLY A 221 0.12 -7.11 2.93
CA GLY A 221 -1.12 -6.71 2.26
C GLY A 221 -1.07 -5.36 1.52
N ILE A 222 0.13 -4.84 1.24
CA ILE A 222 0.30 -3.66 0.40
C ILE A 222 0.94 -4.12 -0.91
N GLY A 223 0.19 -3.98 -2.01
CA GLY A 223 0.69 -4.35 -3.34
C GLY A 223 1.48 -3.21 -3.99
N PHE A 224 2.16 -3.54 -5.07
CA PHE A 224 3.29 -2.77 -5.61
C PHE A 224 4.46 -2.69 -4.64
N GLY A 225 5.25 -3.77 -4.65
CA GLY A 225 6.64 -3.73 -4.29
C GLY A 225 7.49 -3.69 -5.54
N SER A 226 7.79 -2.48 -6.06
CA SER A 226 8.72 -2.35 -7.19
C SER A 226 10.01 -3.11 -6.89
N ASP A 227 10.43 -3.03 -5.63
CA ASP A 227 11.54 -3.78 -5.05
C ASP A 227 11.34 -3.83 -3.52
N GLN A 228 11.35 -5.04 -2.95
CA GLN A 228 11.10 -5.26 -1.52
C GLN A 228 12.08 -4.52 -0.61
N SER A 229 13.27 -4.15 -1.11
CA SER A 229 14.30 -3.42 -0.38
C SER A 229 14.01 -1.92 -0.22
N ILE A 230 13.04 -1.38 -0.97
CA ILE A 230 12.69 0.05 -0.94
C ILE A 230 11.21 0.28 -0.66
N ASP A 231 10.46 -0.73 -0.24
CA ASP A 231 9.05 -0.59 0.07
C ASP A 231 8.83 -0.06 1.50
N TYR A 232 8.22 1.11 1.59
CA TYR A 232 7.82 1.72 2.87
C TYR A 232 6.34 2.04 2.84
N THR A 233 5.68 1.90 3.98
CA THR A 233 4.36 2.47 4.24
C THR A 233 4.44 3.46 5.40
N GLY A 234 3.57 4.46 5.42
CA GLY A 234 3.59 5.48 6.47
C GLY A 234 2.46 6.50 6.36
N PRO A 235 2.28 7.30 7.42
CA PRO A 235 1.16 8.23 7.53
C PRO A 235 1.40 9.56 6.79
N LEU A 236 0.31 10.10 6.25
CA LEU A 236 0.12 11.48 5.85
C LEU A 236 -0.94 12.09 6.78
N THR A 237 -0.63 13.23 7.41
CA THR A 237 -1.48 13.88 8.43
C THR A 237 -1.33 15.40 8.35
N ARG A 238 -2.23 16.17 8.99
CA ARG A 238 -2.10 17.63 9.08
C ARG A 238 -1.10 18.09 10.15
N THR A 239 -0.83 17.26 11.15
CA THR A 239 0.01 17.59 12.30
C THR A 239 1.04 16.50 12.58
N VAL A 240 2.15 16.88 13.22
CA VAL A 240 3.20 15.93 13.62
C VAL A 240 2.70 15.01 14.73
N GLU A 241 1.82 15.51 15.60
CA GLU A 241 1.13 14.79 16.65
C GLU A 241 0.29 13.63 16.08
N ASP A 242 -0.52 13.89 15.05
CA ASP A 242 -1.32 12.84 14.41
C ASP A 242 -0.41 11.84 13.66
N ALA A 243 0.70 12.30 13.06
CA ALA A 243 1.68 11.39 12.44
C ALA A 243 2.33 10.47 13.48
N ALA A 244 2.70 11.01 14.64
CA ALA A 244 3.29 10.25 15.74
C ALA A 244 2.29 9.25 16.34
N ALA A 245 1.03 9.64 16.53
CA ALA A 245 -0.03 8.75 17.01
C ALA A 245 -0.29 7.60 16.02
N ALA A 246 -0.42 7.92 14.73
CA ALA A 246 -0.59 6.92 13.68
C ALA A 246 0.60 5.96 13.59
N LEU A 247 1.83 6.48 13.67
CA LEU A 247 3.05 5.70 13.65
C LEU A 247 3.15 4.78 14.87
N GLN A 248 2.87 5.29 16.07
CA GLN A 248 2.90 4.49 17.30
C GLN A 248 1.83 3.38 17.30
N ALA A 249 0.62 3.70 16.84
CA ALA A 249 -0.50 2.75 16.74
C ALA A 249 -0.22 1.60 15.74
N THR A 250 0.57 1.86 14.70
CA THR A 250 0.73 0.92 13.59
C THR A 250 2.12 0.31 13.47
N ALA A 251 3.10 0.77 14.25
CA ALA A 251 4.45 0.21 14.25
C ALA A 251 4.52 -1.15 14.93
N GLY A 252 5.47 -1.97 14.49
CA GLY A 252 5.86 -3.19 15.17
C GLY A 252 6.03 -4.39 14.25
N HIS A 253 6.75 -5.39 14.74
CA HIS A 253 6.97 -6.66 14.05
C HIS A 253 5.65 -7.36 13.69
N ASP A 254 5.60 -7.94 12.51
CA ASP A 254 4.51 -8.69 11.90
C ASP A 254 5.09 -9.93 11.21
N PRO A 255 4.72 -11.14 11.64
CA PRO A 255 5.25 -12.38 11.06
C PRO A 255 4.91 -12.57 9.57
N ASN A 256 3.97 -11.81 9.02
CA ASN A 256 3.58 -11.92 7.62
C ASN A 256 4.42 -11.04 6.68
N ASP A 257 5.28 -10.16 7.19
CA ASP A 257 6.15 -9.31 6.36
C ASP A 257 7.61 -9.77 6.39
N PRO A 258 8.10 -10.46 5.34
CA PRO A 258 9.47 -10.97 5.30
C PRO A 258 10.53 -9.85 5.21
N ARG A 259 10.14 -8.58 5.02
CA ARG A 259 11.05 -7.43 4.99
C ARG A 259 11.55 -7.03 6.38
N GLN A 260 10.78 -7.37 7.42
CA GLN A 260 11.10 -6.97 8.78
C GLN A 260 12.22 -7.84 9.35
N THR A 261 13.27 -7.18 9.83
CA THR A 261 14.37 -7.85 10.52
C THR A 261 13.98 -8.22 11.95
N GLN A 262 14.73 -9.14 12.58
CA GLN A 262 14.50 -9.53 13.98
C GLN A 262 14.61 -8.35 14.98
N ASP A 263 15.31 -7.27 14.61
CA ASP A 263 15.50 -6.09 15.45
C ASP A 263 14.30 -5.11 15.44
N VAL A 264 13.27 -5.36 14.62
CA VAL A 264 12.07 -4.52 14.63
C VAL A 264 11.35 -4.70 15.98
N PRO A 265 11.14 -3.63 16.76
CA PRO A 265 10.51 -3.76 18.06
C PRO A 265 9.05 -4.21 17.92
N ALA A 266 8.48 -4.82 18.95
CA ALA A 266 7.05 -5.18 18.95
C ALA A 266 6.13 -3.95 19.00
N SER A 267 6.58 -2.87 19.64
CA SER A 267 5.90 -1.58 19.74
C SER A 267 6.92 -0.46 19.99
N ILE A 268 6.47 0.78 19.86
CA ILE A 268 7.28 1.98 20.13
C ILE A 268 6.49 2.95 21.02
N ASP A 269 7.19 3.85 21.70
CA ASP A 269 6.59 4.99 22.39
C ASP A 269 7.18 6.28 21.84
N LEU A 270 6.37 7.02 21.09
CA LEU A 270 6.72 8.28 20.45
C LEU A 270 6.05 9.47 21.15
N LEU A 271 4.83 9.27 21.64
CA LEU A 271 4.01 10.35 22.17
C LEU A 271 4.57 10.90 23.50
N SER A 272 5.23 10.07 24.32
CA SER A 272 5.81 10.53 25.60
C SER A 272 6.91 11.57 25.44
N GLY A 273 7.66 11.53 24.34
CA GLY A 273 8.78 12.43 24.06
C GLY A 273 8.46 13.61 23.15
N LEU A 274 7.25 13.67 22.58
CA LEU A 274 6.95 14.56 21.46
C LEU A 274 7.08 16.05 21.78
N THR A 275 6.77 16.44 23.03
CA THR A 275 6.78 17.84 23.49
C THR A 275 8.06 18.23 24.25
N GLY A 276 9.08 17.36 24.29
CA GLY A 276 10.33 17.58 25.03
C GLY A 276 11.21 18.72 24.49
N GLY A 277 10.86 19.30 23.34
CA GLY A 277 11.67 20.31 22.66
C GLY A 277 12.98 19.76 22.09
N VAL A 278 13.81 20.66 21.57
CA VAL A 278 15.03 20.29 20.82
C VAL A 278 16.32 20.88 21.41
N SER A 279 16.27 21.37 22.65
CA SER A 279 17.43 21.97 23.31
C SER A 279 18.57 20.96 23.44
N GLY A 280 19.78 21.35 23.01
CA GLY A 280 20.96 20.48 23.03
C GLY A 280 21.09 19.52 21.85
N LEU A 281 20.09 19.42 20.96
CA LEU A 281 20.19 18.63 19.75
C LEU A 281 21.07 19.31 18.70
N ARG A 282 21.73 18.49 17.86
CA ARG A 282 22.56 18.95 16.74
C ARG A 282 21.84 18.66 15.43
N VAL A 283 21.59 19.71 14.63
CA VAL A 283 20.95 19.59 13.31
C VAL A 283 22.00 19.75 12.22
N GLY A 284 22.16 18.75 11.37
CA GLY A 284 23.03 18.80 10.20
C GLY A 284 22.28 19.28 8.96
N VAL A 285 22.77 20.32 8.30
CA VAL A 285 22.24 20.79 7.00
C VAL A 285 23.13 20.24 5.90
N LEU A 286 22.59 19.34 5.08
CA LEU A 286 23.29 18.80 3.90
C LEU A 286 23.42 19.89 2.83
N LYS A 287 24.58 19.98 2.19
CA LYS A 287 24.85 21.03 1.17
C LYS A 287 24.40 20.60 -0.23
N GLU A 288 24.27 19.30 -0.42
CA GLU A 288 23.97 18.63 -1.68
C GLU A 288 22.48 18.55 -2.00
N GLY A 289 21.62 18.98 -1.07
CA GLY A 289 20.15 18.95 -1.19
C GLY A 289 19.58 19.89 -2.23
#